data_AF-A0A7W6CKZ9-F1
#
_entry.id   AF-A0A7W6CKZ9-F1
#
_cell.length_a   1.000
_cell.length_b   1.000
_cell.length_c   1.000
_cell.angle_alpha   90.00
_cell.angle_beta   90.00
_cell.angle_gamma   90.00
#
_symmetry.space_group_name_H-M   'P 1'
#
loop_
_entity.id
_entity.type
_entity.pdbx_description
1 polymer ?
#
loop_
_entity_poly.entity_id
_entity_poly.type
_entity_poly.pdbx_seq_one_letter_code
_entity_poly.pdbx_strand_id
1 'polypeptide(L)' 'MEFWRLKIEGNIARDARTRQGLLDQGWRVMEVWECALKGKQRRPLDDILAACADWLVSNQQVGQIRGQAE' A
#
# COMPACT_ATOMS: atom_id res chain seq x y z
N MET A 1 8.00 -8.75 24.65
CA MET A 1 7.44 -7.58 23.94
C MET A 1 8.41 -7.08 22.85
N GLU A 2 9.71 -7.01 23.14
CA GLU A 2 10.76 -6.59 22.19
C GLU A 2 10.80 -7.37 20.87
N PHE A 3 10.57 -8.69 20.91
CA PHE A 3 10.50 -9.53 19.70
C PHE A 3 9.49 -9.00 18.66
N TRP A 4 8.28 -8.64 19.08
CA TRP A 4 7.25 -8.16 18.16
C TRP A 4 7.61 -6.79 17.57
N ARG A 5 8.19 -5.89 18.39
CA ARG A 5 8.67 -4.59 17.92
C ARG A 5 9.72 -4.76 16.83
N LEU A 6 10.78 -5.54 17.10
CA LEU A 6 11.86 -5.79 16.16
C LEU A 6 11.37 -6.46 14.86
N LYS A 7 10.42 -7.38 14.97
CA LYS A 7 9.80 -8.03 13.80
C LYS A 7 9.03 -7.03 12.95
N ILE A 8 8.22 -6.16 13.58
CA ILE A 8 7.44 -5.14 12.86
C ILE A 8 8.38 -4.13 12.19
N GLU A 9 9.39 -3.64 12.88
CA GLU A 9 10.41 -2.74 12.32
C GLU A 9 11.15 -3.39 11.16
N GLY A 10 11.51 -4.67 11.31
CA GLY A 10 12.16 -5.46 10.26
C GLY A 10 11.29 -5.62 9.01
N ASN A 11 9.98 -5.81 9.18
CA ASN A 11 9.03 -5.86 8.06
C ASN A 11 8.94 -4.50 7.36
N ILE A 12 8.77 -3.40 8.10
CA ILE A 12 8.71 -2.04 7.55
C ILE A 12 9.98 -1.72 6.74
N ALA A 13 11.16 -2.03 7.29
CA ALA A 13 12.43 -1.80 6.60
C ALA A 13 12.58 -2.66 5.33
N ARG A 14 12.06 -3.89 5.35
CA ARG A 14 12.07 -4.77 4.17
C ARG A 14 11.13 -4.26 3.09
N ASP A 15 9.93 -3.86 3.46
CA ASP A 15 8.93 -3.34 2.51
C ASP A 15 9.43 -2.06 1.84
N ALA A 16 10.05 -1.16 2.61
CA ALA A 16 10.69 0.05 2.08
C ALA A 16 11.78 -0.28 1.03
N ARG A 17 12.64 -1.28 1.31
CA ARG A 17 13.67 -1.73 0.35
C ARG A 17 13.07 -2.34 -0.90
N THR A 18 12.05 -3.19 -0.76
CA THR A 18 11.37 -3.81 -1.90
C THR A 18 10.73 -2.73 -2.79
N ARG A 19 10.01 -1.78 -2.18
CA ARG A 19 9.39 -0.66 -2.89
C ARG A 19 10.45 0.15 -3.63
N GLN A 20 11.56 0.51 -2.98
CA GLN A 20 12.62 1.25 -3.64
C GLN A 20 13.24 0.47 -4.80
N GLY A 21 13.52 -0.82 -4.61
CA GLY A 21 14.09 -1.67 -5.65
C GLY A 21 13.18 -1.81 -6.88
N LEU A 22 11.85 -1.80 -6.70
CA LEU A 22 10.90 -1.76 -7.81
C LEU A 22 10.96 -0.41 -8.55
N LEU A 23 10.97 0.71 -7.79
CA LEU A 23 11.05 2.05 -8.36
C LEU A 23 12.36 2.27 -9.13
N ASP A 24 13.50 1.80 -8.62
CA ASP A 24 14.82 1.91 -9.25
C ASP A 24 14.89 1.13 -10.57
N GLN A 25 14.10 0.06 -10.70
CA GLN A 25 13.93 -0.70 -11.95
C GLN A 25 12.94 -0.03 -12.93
N GLY A 26 12.39 1.13 -12.58
CA GLY A 26 11.42 1.86 -13.40
C GLY A 26 9.97 1.36 -13.25
N TRP A 27 9.68 0.45 -12.31
CA TRP A 27 8.31 0.04 -12.04
C TRP A 27 7.56 1.13 -11.27
N ARG A 28 6.27 1.28 -11.57
CA ARG A 28 5.35 2.03 -10.73
C ARG A 28 4.79 1.10 -9.66
N VAL A 29 4.61 1.60 -8.44
CA VAL A 29 4.20 0.78 -7.29
C VAL A 29 2.91 1.31 -6.67
N MET A 30 1.91 0.43 -6.53
CA MET A 30 0.67 0.74 -5.82
C MET A 30 0.46 -0.21 -4.65
N GLU A 31 0.21 0.34 -3.47
CA GLU A 31 -0.01 -0.43 -2.24
C GLU A 31 -1.49 -0.36 -1.82
N VAL A 32 -2.15 -1.51 -1.72
CA VAL A 32 -3.53 -1.59 -1.20
C VAL A 32 -3.48 -2.31 0.15
N TRP A 33 -3.74 -1.56 1.22
CA TRP A 33 -3.70 -2.09 2.58
C TRP A 33 -4.92 -2.96 2.88
N GLU A 34 -4.75 -4.00 3.71
CA GLU A 34 -5.86 -4.88 4.10
C GLU A 34 -7.02 -4.10 4.75
N CYS A 35 -6.73 -3.04 5.52
CA CYS A 35 -7.75 -2.20 6.14
C CYS A 35 -8.66 -1.47 5.13
N ALA A 36 -8.23 -1.31 3.88
CA ALA A 36 -9.09 -0.81 2.81
C ALA A 36 -10.10 -1.87 2.34
N LEU A 37 -9.71 -3.15 2.36
CA LEU A 37 -10.51 -4.26 1.83
C LEU A 37 -11.41 -4.90 2.90
N LYS A 38 -10.96 -4.90 4.16
CA LYS A 38 -11.60 -5.63 5.27
C LYS A 38 -11.57 -4.81 6.56
N GLY A 39 -12.52 -5.12 7.44
CA GLY A 39 -12.63 -4.49 8.76
C GLY A 39 -13.51 -3.23 8.78
N LYS A 40 -13.49 -2.52 9.91
CA LYS A 40 -14.37 -1.38 10.17
C LYS A 40 -14.14 -0.20 9.22
N GLN A 41 -12.90 -0.04 8.77
CA GLN A 41 -12.47 1.05 7.89
C GLN A 41 -12.48 0.65 6.41
N ARG A 42 -13.11 -0.48 6.06
CA ARG A 42 -13.17 -0.94 4.66
C ARG A 42 -13.82 0.13 3.79
N ARG A 43 -13.30 0.30 2.58
CA ARG A 43 -13.93 1.11 1.53
C ARG A 43 -14.87 0.24 0.70
N PRO A 44 -15.87 0.84 0.05
CA PRO A 44 -16.56 0.18 -1.06
C PRO A 44 -15.55 -0.36 -2.06
N LEU A 45 -15.75 -1.59 -2.53
CA LEU A 45 -14.81 -2.22 -3.47
C LEU A 45 -14.70 -1.40 -4.77
N ASP A 46 -15.82 -0.83 -5.22
CA ASP A 46 -15.87 0.02 -6.42
C ASP A 46 -14.97 1.25 -6.28
N ASP A 47 -14.89 1.87 -5.09
CA ASP A 47 -13.99 3.01 -4.84
C ASP A 47 -12.51 2.59 -4.95
N ILE A 48 -12.18 1.39 -4.48
CA ILE A 48 -10.82 0.84 -4.55
C ILE A 48 -10.47 0.54 -6.01
N LEU A 49 -11.39 -0.08 -6.75
CA LEU A 49 -11.20 -0.40 -8.16
C LEU A 49 -11.07 0.86 -9.01
N ALA A 50 -11.90 1.87 -8.77
CA ALA A 50 -11.81 3.17 -9.44
C ALA A 50 -10.45 3.83 -9.16
N ALA A 51 -10.03 3.90 -7.90
CA ALA A 51 -8.72 4.48 -7.54
C ALA A 51 -7.54 3.70 -8.17
N CYS A 52 -7.62 2.37 -8.26
CA CYS A 52 -6.64 1.55 -8.98
C CYS A 52 -6.63 1.84 -10.48
N ALA A 53 -7.80 1.93 -11.12
CA ALA A 53 -7.93 2.24 -12.54
C ALA A 53 -7.36 3.63 -12.84
N ASP A 54 -7.73 4.63 -12.06
CA ASP A 54 -7.23 6.00 -12.17
C ASP A 54 -5.71 6.06 -12.01
N TRP A 55 -5.15 5.34 -11.03
CA TRP A 55 -3.71 5.28 -10.85
C TRP A 55 -3.00 4.60 -12.04
N LEU A 56 -3.55 3.51 -12.56
CA LEU A 56 -2.98 2.79 -13.70
C LEU A 56 -2.86 3.68 -14.95
N VAL A 57 -3.88 4.49 -15.22
CA VAL A 57 -3.90 5.42 -16.37
C VAL A 57 -3.15 6.73 -16.10
N SER A 58 -2.89 7.08 -14.84
CA SER A 58 -2.08 8.24 -14.48
C SER A 58 -0.60 8.03 -14.81
N ASN A 59 0.23 9.07 -14.64
CA ASN A 59 1.69 8.95 -14.65
C ASN A 59 2.30 8.96 -13.23
N GLN A 60 1.50 8.68 -12.19
CA GLN A 60 2.00 8.64 -10.82
C GLN A 60 2.86 7.39 -10.62
N GLN A 61 4.10 7.57 -10.14
CA GLN A 61 5.01 6.45 -9.87
C GLN A 61 4.60 5.63 -8.64
N VAL A 62 3.88 6.24 -7.71
CA VAL A 62 3.52 5.64 -6.43
C VAL A 62 2.05 5.91 -6.14
N GLY A 63 1.32 4.90 -5.69
CA GLY A 63 -0.06 5.02 -5.19
C GLY A 63 -0.25 4.25 -3.88
N GLN A 64 -1.17 4.71 -3.03
CA GLN A 64 -1.51 3.99 -1.82
C GLN A 64 -3.00 4.13 -1.48
N ILE A 65 -3.65 3.00 -1.17
CA ILE A 65 -5.03 2.94 -0.67
C ILE A 65 -5.02 2.33 0.73
N ARG A 66 -5.52 3.08 1.71
CA ARG A 66 -5.72 2.65 3.11
C ARG A 66 -7.21 2.61 3.46
N GLY A 67 -7.56 2.10 4.62
CA GLY A 67 -8.90 2.23 5.18
C GLY A 67 -9.38 3.69 5.24
N GLN A 68 -10.68 3.88 5.43
CA GLN A 68 -11.24 5.21 5.71
C GLN A 68 -10.73 5.69 7.08
N ALA A 69 -10.38 6.98 7.17
CA ALA A 69 -10.15 7.60 8.46
C ALA A 69 -11.51 7.74 9.17
N GLU A 70 -11.56 7.37 10.45
CA GLU A 70 -12.70 7.67 11.34
C GLU A 70 -12.85 9.18 11.58
#